data_AF-A0A8J2W870-F1
#
_entry.id   AF-A0A8J2W870-F1
#
_cell.length_a   1.000
_cell.length_b   1.000
_cell.length_c   1.000
_cell.angle_alpha   90.00
_cell.angle_beta   90.00
_cell.angle_gamma   90.00
#
_symmetry.space_group_name_H-M   'P 1'
#
loop_
_entity.id
_entity.type
_entity.pdbx_description
1 polymer ?
#
loop_
_entity_poly.entity_id
_entity_poly.type
_entity_poly.pdbx_seq_one_letter_code
_entity_poly.pdbx_strand_id
1 'polypeptide(L)'
;MYPKPYSGMDINMQTGNGEDLMTLEQEITELQRENARVESQMMRLKSDINAMESHLSHGERENQLIIHRNSNLNEYYESLRNNVITLLEHVKIPGGGTVPVSAAPGTPGAAPPTGPGDKPAHDNFDSYLTKLQTLCSPEGYCPDENRPIYETVKNALQDFTVLPTPI
;
A
#
# COMPACT_ATOMS: atom_id res chain seq x y z
N MET A 1 -47.97 -52.67 -14.88
CA MET A 1 -47.82 -53.90 -14.08
C MET A 1 -48.01 -53.52 -12.62
N TYR A 2 -49.17 -53.76 -12.03
CA TYR A 2 -49.41 -53.53 -10.60
C TYR A 2 -48.92 -54.75 -9.80
N PRO A 3 -48.28 -54.59 -8.63
CA PRO A 3 -47.95 -55.73 -7.78
C PRO A 3 -49.22 -56.26 -7.11
N LYS A 4 -49.35 -57.60 -7.10
CA LYS A 4 -50.43 -58.36 -6.44
C LYS A 4 -50.40 -58.18 -4.92
N PRO A 5 -51.55 -58.32 -4.23
CA PRO A 5 -51.63 -58.21 -2.78
C PRO A 5 -51.06 -59.49 -2.14
N TYR A 6 -50.14 -59.34 -1.19
CA TYR A 6 -49.70 -60.44 -0.34
C TYR A 6 -50.83 -60.76 0.64
N SER A 7 -51.53 -61.85 0.34
CA SER A 7 -52.42 -62.54 1.26
C SER A 7 -51.57 -63.44 2.17
N GLY A 8 -51.81 -63.37 3.48
CA GLY A 8 -51.36 -64.38 4.43
C GLY A 8 -50.03 -64.07 5.12
N MET A 9 -50.07 -63.19 6.12
CA MET A 9 -49.21 -63.37 7.29
C MET A 9 -50.13 -63.43 8.50
N ASP A 10 -50.49 -64.64 8.91
CA ASP A 10 -51.15 -64.91 10.18
C ASP A 10 -50.26 -64.36 11.30
N ILE A 11 -50.58 -63.14 11.71
CA ILE A 11 -49.97 -62.41 12.79
C ILE A 11 -50.45 -63.05 14.10
N ASN A 12 -49.76 -64.11 14.51
CA ASN A 12 -49.66 -64.47 15.92
C ASN A 12 -48.73 -63.45 16.62
N MET A 13 -49.18 -62.18 16.71
CA MET A 13 -48.51 -61.13 17.48
C MET A 13 -49.06 -61.16 18.91
N GLN A 14 -48.63 -62.14 19.70
CA GLN A 14 -48.86 -62.11 21.14
C GLN A 14 -47.49 -62.12 21.82
N THR A 15 -47.16 -61.00 22.46
CA THR A 15 -46.13 -60.81 23.52
C THR A 15 -44.69 -60.35 23.17
N GLY A 16 -44.27 -60.26 21.90
CA GLY A 16 -42.93 -59.72 21.53
C GLY A 16 -42.91 -58.32 20.89
N ASN A 17 -43.98 -57.95 20.19
CA ASN A 17 -44.01 -56.77 19.31
C ASN A 17 -44.11 -55.42 20.04
N GLY A 18 -44.48 -55.43 21.32
CA GLY A 18 -44.60 -54.20 22.12
C GLY A 18 -43.24 -53.66 22.57
N GLU A 19 -42.28 -54.54 22.86
CA GLU A 19 -40.94 -54.15 23.31
C GLU A 19 -40.09 -53.61 22.14
N ASP A 20 -40.18 -54.24 20.97
CA ASP A 20 -39.56 -53.72 19.74
C ASP A 20 -40.15 -52.37 19.35
N LEU A 21 -41.48 -52.20 19.47
CA LEU A 21 -42.15 -50.92 19.20
C LEU A 21 -41.70 -49.82 20.18
N MET A 22 -41.63 -50.12 21.49
CA MET A 22 -41.13 -49.18 22.50
C MET A 22 -39.66 -48.80 22.26
N THR A 23 -38.85 -49.75 21.79
CA THR A 23 -37.44 -49.50 21.44
C THR A 23 -37.33 -48.57 20.23
N LEU A 24 -38.12 -48.82 19.18
CA LEU A 24 -38.21 -47.97 18.00
C LEU A 24 -38.69 -46.54 18.35
N GLU A 25 -39.67 -46.41 19.24
CA GLU A 25 -40.14 -45.10 19.70
C GLU A 25 -39.04 -44.33 20.46
N GLN A 26 -38.25 -45.02 21.27
CA GLN A 26 -37.10 -44.44 21.94
C GLN A 26 -36.03 -43.97 20.93
N GLU A 27 -35.71 -44.79 19.93
CA GLU A 27 -34.76 -44.45 18.86
C GLU A 27 -35.23 -43.23 18.05
N ILE A 28 -36.52 -43.19 17.68
CA ILE A 28 -37.11 -42.04 16.98
C ILE A 28 -36.98 -40.77 17.82
N THR A 29 -37.23 -40.86 19.13
CA THR A 29 -37.13 -39.72 20.04
C THR A 29 -35.68 -39.21 20.17
N GLU A 30 -34.72 -40.13 20.21
CA GLU A 30 -33.30 -39.80 20.26
C GLU A 30 -32.82 -39.17 18.94
N LEU A 31 -33.23 -39.73 17.80
CA LEU A 31 -32.96 -39.16 16.48
C LEU A 31 -33.57 -37.76 16.31
N GLN A 32 -34.78 -37.52 16.81
CA GLN A 32 -35.41 -36.20 16.78
C GLN A 32 -34.65 -35.19 17.64
N ARG A 33 -34.19 -35.60 18.82
CA ARG A 33 -33.35 -34.75 19.68
C ARG A 33 -32.04 -34.38 18.99
N GLU A 34 -31.39 -35.35 18.35
CA GLU A 34 -30.13 -35.12 17.63
C GLU A 34 -30.33 -34.25 16.38
N ASN A 35 -31.40 -34.47 15.62
CA ASN A 35 -31.77 -33.60 14.50
C ASN A 35 -31.98 -32.15 14.94
N ALA A 36 -32.74 -31.91 16.01
CA ALA A 36 -32.93 -30.57 16.55
C ALA A 36 -31.61 -29.91 16.97
N ARG A 37 -30.68 -30.70 17.52
CA ARG A 37 -29.33 -30.23 17.88
C ARG A 37 -28.53 -29.81 16.65
N VAL A 38 -28.52 -30.65 15.62
CA VAL A 38 -27.82 -30.39 14.35
C VAL A 38 -28.43 -29.20 13.61
N GLU A 39 -29.76 -29.10 13.55
CA GLU A 39 -30.46 -27.96 12.95
C GLU A 39 -30.09 -26.64 13.64
N SER A 40 -30.04 -26.62 14.98
CA SER A 40 -29.59 -25.46 15.75
C SER A 40 -28.14 -25.08 15.45
N GLN A 41 -27.25 -26.08 15.33
CA GLN A 41 -25.85 -25.83 14.96
C GLN A 41 -25.74 -25.26 13.54
N MET A 42 -26.54 -25.78 12.61
CA MET A 42 -26.56 -25.32 11.22
C MET A 42 -27.08 -23.88 11.12
N MET A 43 -28.11 -23.52 11.88
CA MET A 43 -28.61 -22.15 11.95
C MET A 43 -27.58 -21.16 12.47
N ARG A 44 -26.81 -21.54 13.51
CA ARG A 44 -25.69 -20.72 14.01
C ARG A 44 -24.61 -20.55 12.94
N LEU A 45 -24.18 -21.64 12.31
CA LEU A 45 -23.17 -21.59 11.27
C LEU A 45 -23.59 -20.70 10.09
N LYS A 46 -24.86 -20.78 9.65
CA LYS A 46 -25.41 -19.90 8.62
C LYS A 46 -25.37 -18.42 9.04
N SER A 47 -25.69 -18.12 10.29
CA SER A 47 -25.60 -16.76 10.81
C SER A 47 -24.16 -16.26 10.78
N ASP A 48 -23.19 -17.10 11.20
CA ASP A 48 -21.78 -16.75 11.20
C ASP A 48 -21.25 -16.53 9.77
N ILE A 49 -21.64 -17.37 8.81
CA ILE A 49 -21.31 -17.22 7.39
C ILE A 49 -21.85 -15.89 6.86
N ASN A 50 -23.12 -15.57 7.09
CA ASN A 50 -23.71 -14.32 6.62
C ASN A 50 -23.01 -13.09 7.23
N ALA A 51 -22.60 -13.16 8.49
CA ALA A 51 -21.83 -12.10 9.12
C ALA A 51 -20.45 -11.94 8.45
N MET A 52 -19.73 -13.04 8.24
CA MET A 52 -18.43 -13.03 7.56
C MET A 52 -18.54 -12.49 6.13
N GLU A 53 -19.57 -12.87 5.37
CA GLU A 53 -19.83 -12.37 4.03
C GLU A 53 -20.06 -10.85 4.02
N SER A 54 -20.82 -10.34 4.99
CA SER A 54 -21.04 -8.90 5.13
C SER A 54 -19.73 -8.15 5.42
N HIS A 55 -18.89 -8.69 6.31
CA HIS A 55 -17.57 -8.13 6.62
C HIS A 55 -16.64 -8.14 5.41
N LEU A 56 -16.61 -9.23 4.64
CA LEU A 56 -15.81 -9.33 3.42
C LEU A 56 -16.27 -8.32 2.35
N SER A 57 -17.58 -8.23 2.11
CA SER A 57 -18.14 -7.25 1.17
C SER A 57 -17.82 -5.81 1.58
N HIS A 58 -17.84 -5.53 2.88
CA HIS A 58 -17.42 -4.22 3.40
C HIS A 58 -15.94 -3.96 3.15
N GLY A 59 -15.07 -4.91 3.52
CA GLY A 59 -13.63 -4.79 3.34
C GLY A 59 -13.22 -4.64 1.87
N GLU A 60 -13.91 -5.32 0.94
CA GLU A 60 -13.68 -5.16 -0.50
C GLU A 60 -14.00 -3.73 -0.97
N ARG A 61 -15.08 -3.13 -0.48
CA ARG A 61 -15.45 -1.74 -0.80
C ARG A 61 -14.39 -0.76 -0.28
N GLU A 62 -13.94 -0.94 0.95
CA GLU A 62 -12.89 -0.10 1.54
C GLU A 62 -11.57 -0.24 0.78
N ASN A 63 -11.19 -1.45 0.40
CA ASN A 63 -9.98 -1.70 -0.39
C ASN A 63 -10.05 -1.01 -1.76
N GLN A 64 -11.21 -1.08 -2.45
CA GLN A 64 -11.39 -0.34 -3.69
C GLN A 64 -11.23 1.18 -3.52
N LEU A 65 -11.71 1.74 -2.41
CA LEU A 65 -11.51 3.16 -2.10
C LEU A 65 -10.03 3.50 -1.88
N ILE A 66 -9.28 2.60 -1.22
CA ILE A 66 -7.84 2.77 -1.01
C ILE A 66 -7.09 2.74 -2.34
N ILE A 67 -7.39 1.76 -3.20
CA ILE A 67 -6.79 1.64 -4.55
C ILE A 67 -7.06 2.92 -5.35
N HIS A 68 -8.31 3.41 -5.34
CA HIS A 68 -8.67 4.65 -6.02
C HIS A 68 -7.90 5.86 -5.47
N ARG A 69 -7.82 6.02 -4.14
CA ARG A 69 -7.01 7.10 -3.53
C ARG A 69 -5.53 6.99 -3.90
N ASN A 70 -4.99 5.79 -3.94
CA ASN A 70 -3.61 5.55 -4.32
C ASN A 70 -3.35 5.94 -5.78
N SER A 71 -4.24 5.57 -6.70
CA SER A 71 -4.16 6.00 -8.11
C SER A 71 -4.14 7.52 -8.22
N ASN A 72 -5.06 8.21 -7.53
CA ASN A 72 -5.12 9.67 -7.55
C ASN A 72 -3.84 10.33 -7.03
N LEU A 73 -3.26 9.78 -5.96
CA LEU A 73 -1.98 10.25 -5.44
C LEU A 73 -0.85 10.06 -6.45
N ASN A 74 -0.82 8.91 -7.11
CA ASN A 74 0.20 8.63 -8.11
C ASN A 74 0.10 9.61 -9.29
N GLU A 75 -1.11 9.89 -9.77
CA GLU A 75 -1.37 10.91 -10.79
C GLU A 75 -0.93 12.30 -10.34
N TYR A 76 -1.18 12.67 -9.08
CA TYR A 76 -0.74 13.94 -8.51
C TYR A 76 0.79 14.06 -8.49
N TYR A 77 1.50 13.02 -8.04
CA TYR A 77 2.96 13.01 -8.01
C TYR A 77 3.57 13.04 -9.41
N GLU A 78 2.99 12.34 -10.38
CA GLU A 78 3.42 12.41 -11.79
C GLU A 78 3.22 13.82 -12.36
N SER A 79 2.06 14.42 -12.11
CA SER A 79 1.79 15.81 -12.52
C SER A 79 2.79 16.77 -11.88
N LEU A 80 3.02 16.66 -10.58
CA LEU A 80 3.98 17.50 -9.86
C LEU A 80 5.40 17.32 -10.41
N ARG A 81 5.84 16.07 -10.61
CA ARG A 81 7.13 15.73 -11.21
C ARG A 81 7.29 16.39 -12.58
N ASN A 82 6.29 16.26 -13.44
CA ASN A 82 6.32 16.86 -14.78
C ASN A 82 6.42 18.39 -14.72
N ASN A 83 5.63 19.04 -13.85
CA ASN A 83 5.70 20.49 -13.63
C ASN A 83 7.11 20.92 -13.17
N VAL A 84 7.70 20.22 -12.20
CA VAL A 84 9.06 20.53 -11.70
C VAL A 84 10.10 20.35 -12.80
N ILE A 85 10.02 19.28 -13.58
CA ILE A 85 10.93 19.04 -14.72
C ILE A 85 10.83 20.18 -15.73
N THR A 86 9.61 20.57 -16.13
CA THR A 86 9.39 21.68 -17.05
C THR A 86 9.95 22.99 -16.50
N LEU A 87 9.77 23.26 -15.20
CA LEU A 87 10.30 24.47 -14.59
C LEU A 87 11.84 24.48 -14.60
N LEU A 88 12.47 23.34 -14.28
CA LEU A 88 13.92 23.18 -14.29
C LEU A 88 14.52 23.23 -15.71
N GLU A 89 13.77 22.82 -16.73
CA GLU A 89 14.18 22.97 -18.13
C GLU A 89 14.32 24.43 -18.55
N HIS A 90 13.44 25.32 -18.06
CA HIS A 90 13.54 26.76 -18.32
C HIS A 90 14.58 27.46 -17.43
N VAL A 91 14.89 26.89 -16.26
CA VAL A 91 15.98 27.35 -15.38
C VAL A 91 17.35 26.87 -15.86
N LYS A 92 17.42 26.04 -16.91
CA LYS A 92 18.67 25.57 -17.52
C LYS A 92 19.46 26.75 -18.07
N ILE A 93 20.38 27.17 -17.21
CA ILE A 93 21.36 28.25 -17.28
C ILE A 93 21.75 28.62 -18.72
N PRO A 94 21.60 29.90 -19.13
CA PRO A 94 22.29 30.46 -20.30
C PRO A 94 23.80 30.25 -20.15
N GLY A 95 24.33 29.18 -20.73
CA GLY A 95 25.74 28.79 -20.61
C GLY A 95 26.04 27.29 -20.66
N GLY A 96 25.04 26.42 -20.54
CA GLY A 96 25.20 24.96 -20.66
C GLY A 96 25.35 24.43 -22.10
N GLY A 97 25.88 25.24 -23.02
CA GLY A 97 26.14 24.81 -24.39
C GLY A 97 27.36 23.90 -24.42
N THR A 98 27.16 22.64 -24.78
CA THR A 98 28.24 21.75 -25.22
C THR A 98 28.99 22.41 -26.37
N VAL A 99 30.10 23.09 -26.06
CA VAL A 99 31.07 23.47 -27.08
C VAL A 99 31.60 22.17 -27.67
N PRO A 100 31.42 21.91 -28.99
CA PRO A 100 32.03 20.75 -29.60
C PRO A 100 33.55 20.93 -29.46
N VAL A 101 34.20 19.99 -28.78
CA VAL A 101 35.66 19.87 -28.79
C VAL A 101 36.06 19.52 -30.21
N SER A 102 36.23 20.53 -31.06
CA SER A 102 37.01 20.41 -32.28
C SER A 102 38.47 20.30 -31.86
N ALA A 103 39.01 19.11 -32.08
CA ALA A 103 40.41 18.78 -31.88
C ALA A 103 41.32 19.81 -32.59
N ALA A 104 42.32 20.31 -31.87
CA ALA A 104 43.49 20.97 -32.45
C ALA A 104 44.76 20.42 -31.78
N PRO A 105 45.76 19.94 -32.55
CA PRO A 105 47.00 19.42 -32.01
C PRO A 105 48.04 20.51 -31.80
N GLY A 106 48.68 20.48 -30.62
CA GLY A 106 50.12 20.74 -30.42
C GLY A 106 50.65 22.17 -30.58
N THR A 107 51.15 22.73 -29.47
CA THR A 107 52.46 23.42 -29.39
C THR A 107 52.83 23.64 -27.91
N PRO A 108 54.06 23.26 -27.46
CA PRO A 108 54.49 23.46 -26.08
C PRO A 108 55.25 24.78 -25.92
N GLY A 109 54.82 25.62 -24.99
CA GLY A 109 55.59 26.80 -24.56
C GLY A 109 54.89 28.14 -24.75
N ALA A 110 53.80 28.37 -24.03
CA ALA A 110 53.35 29.70 -23.65
C ALA A 110 52.56 29.59 -22.35
N ALA A 111 52.85 30.46 -21.38
CA ALA A 111 52.09 30.58 -20.15
C ALA A 111 50.59 30.73 -20.45
N PRO A 112 49.68 30.15 -19.65
CA PRO A 112 48.25 30.32 -19.90
C PRO A 112 47.90 31.81 -19.83
N PRO A 113 47.15 32.35 -20.80
CA PRO A 113 46.59 33.68 -20.65
C PRO A 113 45.60 33.64 -19.49
N THR A 114 45.77 34.56 -18.53
CA THR A 114 44.71 34.94 -17.58
C THR A 114 43.53 35.47 -18.40
N GLY A 115 42.64 34.57 -18.80
CA GLY A 115 41.36 34.92 -19.40
C GLY A 115 40.46 35.54 -18.32
N PRO A 116 39.54 36.46 -18.68
CA PRO A 116 38.55 37.00 -17.76
C PRO A 116 37.48 35.94 -17.48
N GLY A 117 37.86 34.92 -16.72
CA GLY A 117 36.99 33.82 -16.29
C GLY A 117 36.99 33.61 -14.77
N ASP A 118 37.76 34.41 -14.03
CA ASP A 118 37.93 34.20 -12.60
C ASP A 118 36.85 34.91 -11.78
N LYS A 119 35.92 34.06 -11.31
CA LYS A 119 35.02 34.22 -10.16
C LYS A 119 33.82 35.16 -10.35
N PRO A 120 32.70 34.59 -10.82
CA PRO A 120 31.42 34.94 -10.21
C PRO A 120 30.53 33.72 -9.90
N ALA A 121 31.09 32.56 -9.58
CA ALA A 121 30.30 31.36 -9.25
C ALA A 121 30.29 30.98 -7.76
N HIS A 122 31.38 31.25 -7.03
CA HIS A 122 31.52 30.82 -5.64
C HIS A 122 30.64 31.65 -4.68
N ASP A 123 30.68 32.99 -4.80
CA ASP A 123 29.88 33.89 -3.95
C ASP A 123 28.37 33.72 -4.16
N ASN A 124 27.96 33.39 -5.39
CA ASN A 124 26.58 33.08 -5.71
C ASN A 124 26.14 31.78 -5.02
N PHE A 125 26.97 30.75 -5.12
CA PHE A 125 26.70 29.46 -4.50
C PHE A 125 26.63 29.55 -2.97
N ASP A 126 27.57 30.26 -2.34
CA ASP A 126 27.56 30.50 -0.89
C ASP A 126 26.33 31.30 -0.44
N SER A 127 25.87 32.27 -1.24
CA SER A 127 24.60 32.97 -0.99
C SER A 127 23.39 32.05 -1.08
N TYR A 128 23.35 31.13 -2.06
CA TYR A 128 22.28 30.12 -2.15
C TYR A 128 22.32 29.15 -0.97
N LEU A 129 23.50 28.68 -0.59
CA LEU A 129 23.71 27.78 0.56
C LEU A 129 23.30 28.44 1.88
N THR A 130 23.66 29.70 2.07
CA THR A 130 23.26 30.51 3.24
C THR A 130 21.75 30.67 3.28
N LYS A 131 21.09 30.98 2.16
CA LYS A 131 19.62 31.09 2.10
C LYS A 131 18.91 29.77 2.39
N LEU A 132 19.42 28.65 1.87
CA LEU A 132 18.92 27.31 2.17
C LEU A 132 19.09 26.96 3.65
N GLN A 133 20.23 27.26 4.25
CA GLN A 133 20.46 27.06 5.70
C GLN A 133 19.52 27.92 6.56
N THR A 134 19.24 29.16 6.16
CA THR A 134 18.26 30.03 6.83
C THR A 134 16.84 29.47 6.74
N LEU A 135 16.47 28.87 5.61
CA LEU A 135 15.15 28.24 5.43
C LEU A 135 14.99 26.94 6.25
N CYS A 136 16.10 26.25 6.53
CA CYS A 136 16.14 25.08 7.41
C CYS A 136 16.28 25.44 8.91
N SER A 137 16.28 26.73 9.26
CA SER A 137 16.42 27.16 10.65
C SER A 137 15.13 26.87 11.44
N PRO A 138 15.21 26.47 12.73
CA PRO A 138 14.06 25.99 13.51
C PRO A 138 12.88 26.96 13.62
N GLU A 139 13.12 28.25 13.39
CA GLU A 139 12.14 29.34 13.53
C GLU A 139 11.44 29.70 12.20
N GLY A 140 11.88 29.14 11.07
CA GLY A 140 11.30 29.34 9.76
C GLY A 140 10.26 28.28 9.42
N TYR A 141 9.00 28.54 9.77
CA TYR A 141 7.77 27.87 9.30
C TYR A 141 7.96 26.52 8.58
N CYS A 142 8.33 25.48 9.33
CA CYS A 142 8.12 24.11 8.88
C CYS A 142 6.68 23.76 9.30
N PRO A 143 5.70 23.63 8.38
CA PRO A 143 4.37 23.19 8.77
C PRO A 143 4.50 21.83 9.46
N ASP A 144 3.93 21.68 10.66
CA ASP A 144 4.07 20.48 11.52
C ASP A 144 3.73 19.17 10.77
N GLU A 145 2.89 19.27 9.73
CA GLU A 145 2.49 18.17 8.86
C GLU A 145 3.67 17.58 8.04
N ASN A 146 4.66 18.41 7.68
CA ASN A 146 5.82 18.01 6.87
C ASN A 146 7.06 17.73 7.73
N ARG A 147 6.97 17.94 9.04
CA ARG A 147 8.05 17.70 10.01
C ARG A 147 8.63 16.28 9.98
N PRO A 148 7.84 15.20 9.81
CA PRO A 148 8.38 13.84 9.74
C PRO A 148 9.25 13.62 8.48
N ILE A 149 8.85 14.22 7.36
CA ILE A 149 9.58 14.15 6.09
C ILE A 149 10.92 14.89 6.24
N TYR A 150 10.88 16.07 6.86
CA TYR A 150 12.06 16.89 7.11
C TYR A 150 13.08 16.17 8.01
N GLU A 151 12.62 15.54 9.09
CA GLU A 151 13.47 14.74 9.97
C GLU A 151 14.06 13.51 9.27
N THR A 152 13.30 12.86 8.39
CA THR A 152 13.79 11.71 7.59
C THR A 152 14.93 12.15 6.65
N VAL A 153 14.74 13.25 5.93
CA VAL A 153 15.75 13.79 5.02
C VAL A 153 16.98 14.29 5.77
N LYS A 154 16.78 14.97 6.91
CA LYS A 154 17.86 15.45 7.79
C LYS A 154 18.71 14.31 8.33
N ASN A 155 18.09 13.21 8.79
CA ASN A 155 18.83 12.03 9.26
C ASN A 155 19.62 11.38 8.10
N ALA A 156 19.02 11.28 6.91
CA ALA A 156 19.71 10.74 5.73
C ALA A 156 20.91 11.61 5.27
N LEU A 157 20.87 12.91 5.55
CA LEU A 157 21.95 13.86 5.24
C LEU A 157 22.98 14.03 6.37
N GLN A 158 22.76 13.44 7.56
CA GLN A 158 23.61 13.64 8.74
C GLN A 158 25.04 13.10 8.55
N ASP A 159 25.22 12.10 7.69
CA ASP A 159 26.52 11.52 7.34
C ASP A 159 27.33 12.38 6.35
N PHE A 160 26.69 13.35 5.69
CA PHE A 160 27.36 14.31 4.82
C PHE A 160 27.69 15.55 5.62
N THR A 161 28.72 15.48 6.47
CA THR A 161 29.26 16.68 7.14
C THR A 161 29.86 17.62 6.11
N VAL A 162 29.10 18.63 5.68
CA VAL A 162 29.64 19.80 4.96
C VAL A 162 30.26 20.72 6.00
N LEU A 163 31.35 20.29 6.63
CA LEU A 163 32.20 21.21 7.38
C LEU A 163 32.84 22.14 6.36
N PRO A 164 32.74 23.47 6.52
CA PRO A 164 33.55 24.37 5.70
C PRO A 164 35.01 24.06 6.02
N THR A 165 35.76 23.56 5.03
CA THR A 165 37.22 23.50 5.10
C THR A 165 37.71 24.93 5.35
N PRO A 166 38.43 25.20 6.44
CA PRO A 166 38.98 26.53 6.66
C PRO A 166 39.98 26.85 5.56
N ILE A 167 39.77 27.99 4.89
CA ILE A 167 40.75 28.64 4.00
C ILE A 167 40.91 30.09 4.49
#